data_AF-A0A2V5KFK6-F1
#
_entry.id   AF-A0A2V5KFK6-F1
#
_cell.length_a   1.000
_cell.length_b   1.000
_cell.length_c   1.000
_cell.angle_alpha   90.00
_cell.angle_beta   90.00
_cell.angle_gamma   90.00
#
_symmetry.space_group_name_H-M   'P 1'
#
loop_
_entity.id
_entity.type
_entity.pdbx_description
1 polymer ?
#
loop_
_entity_poly.entity_id
_entity_poly.type
_entity_poly.pdbx_seq_one_letter_code
_entity_poly.pdbx_strand_id
1 'polypeptide(L)'
;MEVAMGRLAGQNGKSDDVKSFGKRMVTDHSKANDELKSIAQRKAFKLPTKEPSEKWSSDKVYMNMIVKDHEKDLAEFREEANSGSDPDVKNFAKVVQEHLDLAKETQSKLQ
;
A
#
# COMPACT_ATOMS: atom_id res chain seq x y z
N MET A 1 -1.70 6.91 -4.95
CA MET A 1 -0.40 6.95 -4.25
C MET A 1 0.32 5.61 -4.32
N GLU A 2 -0.11 4.57 -3.59
CA GLU A 2 0.59 3.26 -3.48
C GLU A 2 0.99 2.60 -4.81
N VAL A 3 0.10 2.56 -5.80
CA VAL A 3 0.44 1.99 -7.13
C VAL A 3 1.60 2.72 -7.78
N ALA A 4 1.62 4.05 -7.69
CA ALA A 4 2.67 4.85 -8.31
C ALA A 4 3.98 4.76 -7.51
N MET A 5 3.93 4.68 -6.17
CA MET A 5 5.09 4.37 -5.33
C MET A 5 5.68 2.99 -5.66
N GLY A 6 4.84 1.96 -5.82
CA GLY A 6 5.27 0.63 -6.25
C GLY A 6 5.93 0.62 -7.63
N ARG A 7 5.40 1.38 -8.60
CA ARG A 7 6.03 1.54 -9.93
C ARG A 7 7.41 2.16 -9.83
N LEU A 8 7.56 3.20 -9.02
CA LEU A 8 8.84 3.86 -8.80
C LEU A 8 9.83 2.90 -8.10
N ALA A 9 9.38 2.07 -7.16
CA ALA A 9 10.24 1.08 -6.50
C ALA A 9 10.71 -0.02 -7.45
N GLY A 10 9.83 -0.50 -8.33
CA GLY A 10 10.18 -1.45 -9.37
C GLY A 10 11.20 -0.91 -10.38
N GLN A 11 11.21 0.40 -10.62
CA GLN A 11 12.12 1.07 -11.57
C GLN A 11 13.43 1.53 -10.93
N ASN A 12 13.34 2.14 -9.74
CA ASN A 12 14.45 2.86 -9.10
C ASN A 12 15.12 2.07 -7.96
N GLY A 13 14.45 1.02 -7.47
CA GLY A 13 14.96 0.17 -6.39
C GLY A 13 16.34 -0.38 -6.73
N LYS A 14 17.24 -0.39 -5.76
CA LYS A 14 18.62 -0.88 -5.92
C LYS A 14 18.71 -2.38 -5.63
N SER A 15 18.01 -2.84 -4.60
CA SER A 15 17.84 -4.24 -4.25
C SER A 15 16.76 -4.92 -5.09
N ASP A 16 16.99 -6.18 -5.46
CA ASP A 16 16.00 -6.99 -6.14
C ASP A 16 14.79 -7.31 -5.24
N ASP A 17 14.98 -7.35 -3.92
CA ASP A 17 13.87 -7.46 -2.96
C ASP A 17 12.96 -6.23 -3.03
N VAL A 18 13.53 -5.02 -3.10
CA VAL A 18 12.75 -3.77 -3.21
C VAL A 18 12.03 -3.65 -4.53
N LYS A 19 12.65 -4.07 -5.64
CA LYS A 19 11.97 -4.12 -6.95
C LYS A 19 10.83 -5.13 -6.94
N SER A 20 11.03 -6.28 -6.32
CA SER A 20 10.01 -7.34 -6.20
C SER A 20 8.84 -6.90 -5.32
N PHE A 21 9.15 -6.27 -4.19
CA PHE A 21 8.17 -5.59 -3.34
C PHE A 21 7.35 -4.57 -4.13
N GLY A 22 8.02 -3.68 -4.87
CA GLY A 22 7.36 -2.67 -5.71
C GLY A 22 6.40 -3.28 -6.75
N LYS A 23 6.78 -4.39 -7.40
CA LYS A 23 5.89 -5.10 -8.33
C LYS A 23 4.66 -5.69 -7.65
N ARG A 24 4.81 -6.21 -6.44
CA ARG A 24 3.70 -6.73 -5.63
C ARG A 24 2.73 -5.60 -5.27
N MET A 25 3.25 -4.46 -4.81
CA MET A 25 2.47 -3.25 -4.53
C MET A 25 1.64 -2.81 -5.74
N VAL A 26 2.26 -2.75 -6.94
CA VAL A 26 1.53 -2.36 -8.16
C VAL A 26 0.38 -3.31 -8.45
N THR A 27 0.62 -4.62 -8.38
CA THR A 27 -0.38 -5.64 -8.72
C THR A 27 -1.56 -5.56 -7.76
N ASP A 28 -1.30 -5.63 -6.46
CA ASP A 28 -2.34 -5.73 -5.45
C ASP A 28 -3.11 -4.43 -5.31
N HIS A 29 -2.42 -3.28 -5.24
CA HIS A 29 -3.11 -1.99 -5.11
C HIS A 29 -3.84 -1.57 -6.38
N SER A 30 -3.43 -2.01 -7.57
CA SER A 30 -4.20 -1.71 -8.79
C SER A 30 -5.54 -2.44 -8.76
N LYS A 31 -5.53 -3.73 -8.36
CA LYS A 31 -6.76 -4.50 -8.18
C LYS A 31 -7.66 -3.88 -7.11
N ALA A 32 -7.09 -3.54 -5.95
CA ALA A 32 -7.80 -2.86 -4.86
C ALA A 32 -8.43 -1.53 -5.31
N ASN A 33 -7.71 -0.73 -6.09
CA ASN A 33 -8.23 0.53 -6.62
C ASN A 33 -9.40 0.32 -7.59
N ASP A 34 -9.39 -0.73 -8.39
CA ASP A 34 -10.48 -1.01 -9.34
C ASP A 34 -11.74 -1.52 -8.61
N GLU A 35 -11.57 -2.34 -7.57
CA GLU A 35 -12.65 -2.71 -6.65
C GLU A 35 -13.22 -1.49 -5.92
N LEU A 36 -12.35 -0.62 -5.38
CA LEU A 36 -12.74 0.59 -4.67
C LEU A 36 -13.45 1.60 -5.59
N LYS A 37 -13.00 1.78 -6.85
CA LYS A 37 -13.71 2.59 -7.85
C LYS A 37 -15.13 2.08 -8.08
N SER A 38 -15.29 0.76 -8.18
CA SER A 38 -16.60 0.13 -8.38
C SER A 38 -17.52 0.38 -7.17
N ILE A 39 -16.99 0.27 -5.95
CA ILE A 39 -17.73 0.60 -4.72
C ILE A 39 -18.11 2.08 -4.70
N ALA A 40 -17.16 2.97 -4.96
CA ALA A 40 -17.35 4.42 -4.95
C ALA A 40 -18.41 4.87 -5.97
N GLN A 41 -18.41 4.29 -7.19
CA GLN A 41 -19.44 4.53 -8.19
C GLN A 41 -20.83 4.10 -7.71
N ARG A 42 -20.97 2.90 -7.13
CA ARG A 42 -22.24 2.42 -6.58
C ARG A 42 -22.76 3.29 -5.43
N LYS A 43 -21.85 3.82 -4.62
CA LYS A 43 -22.16 4.66 -3.44
C LYS A 43 -22.14 6.17 -3.74
N ALA A 44 -21.99 6.57 -5.00
CA ALA A 44 -21.86 7.97 -5.45
C ALA A 44 -20.79 8.80 -4.70
N PHE A 45 -19.71 8.14 -4.25
CA PHE A 45 -18.59 8.77 -3.55
C PHE A 45 -17.46 9.11 -4.53
N LYS A 46 -16.74 10.21 -4.28
CA LYS A 46 -15.56 10.60 -5.08
C LYS A 46 -14.29 10.14 -4.38
N LEU A 47 -13.47 9.37 -5.10
CA LEU A 47 -12.18 8.94 -4.57
C LEU A 47 -11.15 10.07 -4.63
N PRO A 48 -10.28 10.20 -3.60
CA PRO A 48 -9.19 11.15 -3.64
C PRO A 48 -8.16 10.77 -4.71
N THR A 49 -7.77 11.72 -5.54
CA THR A 49 -6.69 11.57 -6.51
C THR A 49 -5.44 12.26 -5.96
N LYS A 50 -4.52 11.48 -5.41
CA LYS A 50 -3.22 11.98 -4.96
C LYS A 50 -2.10 11.25 -5.69
N GLU A 51 -1.37 12.00 -6.51
CA GLU A 51 -0.11 11.57 -7.11
C GLU A 51 0.97 11.53 -6.02
N PRO A 52 1.87 10.53 -6.02
CA PRO A 52 3.00 10.55 -5.12
C PRO A 52 3.95 11.68 -5.50
N SER A 53 4.20 12.59 -4.56
CA SER A 53 5.17 13.68 -4.71
C SER A 53 6.55 13.31 -4.17
N GLU A 54 6.72 12.12 -3.60
CA GLU A 54 7.87 11.81 -2.76
C GLU A 54 8.99 11.16 -3.57
N LYS A 55 10.04 11.95 -3.77
CA LYS A 55 11.36 11.42 -4.13
C LYS A 55 12.00 10.86 -2.86
N TRP A 56 12.47 9.62 -2.90
CA TRP A 56 13.27 9.04 -1.82
C TRP A 56 14.74 8.95 -2.21
N SER A 57 15.62 9.01 -1.21
CA SER A 57 17.07 9.03 -1.41
C SER A 57 17.71 7.63 -1.43
N SER A 58 17.05 6.61 -0.86
CA SER A 58 17.54 5.23 -0.84
C SER A 58 16.41 4.22 -0.64
N ASP A 59 16.68 2.96 -0.97
CA ASP A 59 15.79 1.82 -0.69
C ASP A 59 15.37 1.75 0.77
N LYS A 60 16.29 2.05 1.70
CA LYS A 60 16.01 2.09 3.15
C LYS A 60 15.00 3.17 3.51
N VAL A 61 15.13 4.36 2.92
CA VAL A 61 14.17 5.45 3.12
C VAL A 61 12.81 5.09 2.55
N TYR A 62 12.77 4.52 1.34
CA TYR A 62 11.54 4.03 0.74
C TYR A 62 10.83 2.99 1.64
N MET A 63 11.54 1.94 2.07
CA MET A 63 10.93 0.91 2.92
C MET A 63 10.48 1.44 4.29
N ASN A 64 11.20 2.38 4.89
CA ASN A 64 10.78 3.02 6.14
C ASN A 64 9.44 3.76 5.99
N MET A 65 9.27 4.48 4.88
CA MET A 65 8.04 5.22 4.59
C MET A 65 6.86 4.27 4.39
N ILE A 66 7.05 3.23 3.57
CA ILE A 66 6.03 2.22 3.31
C ILE A 66 5.60 1.50 4.59
N VAL A 67 6.55 1.06 5.44
CA VAL A 67 6.22 0.43 6.73
C VAL A 67 5.36 1.36 7.59
N LYS A 68 5.75 2.63 7.72
CA LYS A 68 5.02 3.60 8.53
C LYS A 68 3.60 3.85 8.01
N ASP A 69 3.45 4.01 6.69
CA ASP A 69 2.15 4.25 6.07
C ASP A 69 1.24 3.02 6.24
N HIS A 70 1.76 1.81 6.02
CA HIS A 70 0.98 0.58 6.18
C HIS A 70 0.64 0.29 7.65
N GLU A 71 1.49 0.65 8.61
CA GLU A 71 1.13 0.57 10.04
C GLU A 71 -0.04 1.48 10.39
N LYS A 72 -0.04 2.71 9.85
CA LYS A 72 -1.13 3.66 10.03
C LYS A 72 -2.42 3.16 9.38
N ASP A 73 -2.35 2.76 8.11
CA ASP A 73 -3.49 2.24 7.36
C ASP A 73 -4.08 1.01 8.04
N LEU A 74 -3.24 0.08 8.51
CA LEU A 74 -3.70 -1.11 9.22
C LEU A 74 -4.44 -0.76 10.52
N ALA A 75 -3.98 0.26 11.26
CA ALA A 75 -4.68 0.72 12.46
C ALA A 75 -6.07 1.27 12.11
N GLU A 76 -6.17 2.11 11.09
CA GLU A 76 -7.44 2.67 10.60
C GLU A 76 -8.39 1.57 10.08
N PHE A 77 -7.87 0.63 9.29
CA PHE A 77 -8.64 -0.50 8.78
C PHE A 77 -9.13 -1.42 9.90
N ARG A 78 -8.33 -1.64 10.94
CA ARG A 78 -8.73 -2.43 12.12
C ARG A 78 -9.80 -1.72 12.94
N GLU A 79 -9.69 -0.40 13.10
CA GLU A 79 -10.71 0.39 13.77
C GLU A 79 -12.05 0.26 13.03
N GLU A 80 -12.08 0.52 11.72
CA GLU A 80 -13.29 0.38 10.90
C GLU A 80 -13.79 -1.07 10.84
N ALA A 81 -12.89 -2.07 10.84
CA ALA A 81 -13.31 -3.47 10.90
C ALA A 81 -14.01 -3.84 12.23
N ASN A 82 -13.68 -3.16 13.32
CA ASN A 82 -14.22 -3.39 14.66
C ASN A 82 -15.47 -2.56 14.95
N SER A 83 -15.54 -1.31 14.48
CA SER A 83 -16.65 -0.38 14.76
C SER A 83 -17.60 -0.19 13.59
N GLY A 84 -17.14 -0.47 12.37
CA GLY A 84 -17.88 -0.31 11.13
C GLY A 84 -18.68 -1.54 10.73
N SER A 85 -19.49 -1.35 9.69
CA SER A 85 -20.39 -2.39 9.15
C SER A 85 -20.08 -2.77 7.70
N ASP A 86 -19.05 -2.17 7.09
CA ASP A 86 -18.73 -2.41 5.68
C ASP A 86 -17.86 -3.67 5.50
N PRO A 87 -18.40 -4.76 4.93
CA PRO A 87 -17.64 -5.98 4.72
C PRO A 87 -16.49 -5.80 3.71
N ASP A 88 -16.59 -4.83 2.79
CA ASP A 88 -15.53 -4.56 1.81
C ASP A 88 -14.28 -4.03 2.53
N VAL A 89 -14.45 -3.23 3.59
CA VAL A 89 -13.33 -2.66 4.37
C VAL A 89 -12.54 -3.74 5.12
N LYS A 90 -13.21 -4.79 5.60
CA LYS A 90 -12.55 -5.91 6.31
C LYS A 90 -11.56 -6.68 5.43
N ASN A 91 -11.85 -6.78 4.13
CA ASN A 91 -10.95 -7.45 3.19
C ASN A 91 -9.68 -6.65 2.92
N PHE A 92 -9.76 -5.32 2.89
CA PHE A 92 -8.59 -4.46 2.72
C PHE A 92 -7.62 -4.55 3.89
N ALA A 93 -8.12 -4.68 5.14
CA ALA A 93 -7.28 -4.85 6.33
C ALA A 93 -6.29 -6.01 6.22
N LYS A 94 -6.72 -7.13 5.62
CA LYS A 94 -5.86 -8.31 5.43
C LYS A 94 -4.75 -8.04 4.42
N VAL A 95 -5.05 -7.36 3.31
CA VAL A 95 -4.04 -7.00 2.29
C VAL A 95 -2.98 -6.07 2.89
N VAL A 96 -3.41 -5.05 3.65
CA VAL A 96 -2.48 -4.11 4.30
C VAL A 96 -1.59 -4.83 5.31
N GLN A 97 -2.11 -5.81 6.06
CA GLN A 97 -1.30 -6.63 6.96
C GLN A 97 -0.23 -7.43 6.19
N GLU A 98 -0.61 -8.11 5.11
CA GLU A 98 0.34 -8.89 4.29
C GLU A 98 1.45 -8.01 3.70
N HIS A 99 1.11 -6.81 3.23
CA HIS A 99 2.09 -5.85 2.71
C HIS A 99 3.00 -5.30 3.81
N LEU A 100 2.47 -5.02 5.00
CA LEU A 100 3.27 -4.58 6.14
C LEU A 100 4.31 -5.63 6.53
N ASP A 101 3.92 -6.89 6.58
CA ASP A 101 4.81 -8.00 6.94
C ASP A 101 5.94 -8.13 5.89
N LEU A 102 5.59 -8.09 4.61
CA LEU A 102 6.56 -8.12 3.51
C LEU A 102 7.47 -6.88 3.50
N ALA A 103 6.94 -5.71 3.84
CA ALA A 103 7.70 -4.47 3.91
C ALA A 103 8.74 -4.54 5.04
N LYS A 104 8.36 -5.05 6.22
CA LYS A 104 9.27 -5.29 7.35
C LYS A 104 10.34 -6.33 7.01
N GLU A 105 9.96 -7.42 6.34
CA GLU A 105 10.92 -8.43 5.88
C GLU A 105 11.94 -7.81 4.90
N THR A 106 11.45 -7.09 3.89
CA THR A 106 12.30 -6.43 2.88
C THR A 106 13.23 -5.40 3.54
N GLN A 107 12.71 -4.59 4.46
CA GLN A 107 13.48 -3.61 5.22
C GLN A 107 14.61 -4.26 6.02
N SER A 108 14.35 -5.41 6.66
CA SER A 108 15.34 -6.12 7.47
C SER A 108 16.55 -6.61 6.67
N LYS A 109 16.39 -6.83 5.36
CA LYS A 109 17.44 -7.28 4.43
C LYS A 109 18.32 -6.13 3.92
N LEU A 110 17.91 -4.87 4.13
CA LEU A 110 18.62 -3.67 3.66
C LEU A 110 19.60 -3.09 4.70
N GLN A 111 20.19 -3.93 5.55
CA GLN A 111 21.02 -3.52 6.70
C GLN A 111 22.00 -2.39 6.35
#